data_AF-A0A378YJG7-F1
#
_entry.id   AF-A0A378YJG7-F1
#
_cell.length_a   1.000
_cell.length_b   1.000
_cell.length_c   1.000
_cell.angle_alpha   90.00
_cell.angle_beta   90.00
_cell.angle_gamma   90.00
#
_symmetry.space_group_name_H-M   'P 1'
#
loop_
_entity.id
_entity.type
_entity.pdbx_description
1 polymer ?
#
loop_
_entity_poly.entity_id
_entity_poly.type
_entity_poly.pdbx_seq_one_letter_code
_entity_poly.pdbx_strand_id
1 'polypeptide(L)'
;MGEIPGARQELDRLGQALRAQLTELVARLTPEAADDLFMPAEPKVADWREPEGYRYSAIVRGTRSADPGSVLDRASDLLTAAAWRVSGPEDSDGRGAMVLTGSRDGMTIEIRVWADAPGVLYSAHTPAVALYTPEPPEAPEPVRTPDTVTPGYVLCYECDGLGWCPTCGGQGWITGADGDQQPCPECLRQRVCPICRGAGQLYITDLRPEERALYAELRDEPQ
;
A
#
# COMPACT_ATOMS: atom_id res chain seq x y z
N MET A 1 5.57 -9.43 -14.54
CA MET A 1 5.09 -8.12 -14.08
C MET A 1 5.64 -7.07 -15.03
N GLY A 2 4.77 -6.28 -15.67
CA GLY A 2 5.22 -5.25 -16.62
C GLY A 2 5.59 -3.96 -15.90
N GLU A 3 6.79 -3.43 -16.13
CA GLU A 3 7.12 -2.07 -15.70
C GLU A 3 6.24 -1.05 -16.41
N ILE A 4 5.69 -0.09 -15.66
CA ILE A 4 4.97 1.04 -16.24
C ILE A 4 6.00 1.96 -16.91
N PRO A 5 5.92 2.18 -18.25
CA PRO A 5 6.93 2.94 -18.97
C PRO A 5 7.15 4.34 -18.38
N GLY A 6 8.40 4.66 -18.06
CA GLY A 6 8.80 5.97 -17.53
C GLY A 6 8.51 6.22 -16.04
N ALA A 7 7.71 5.39 -15.37
CA ALA A 7 7.33 5.59 -13.97
C ALA A 7 8.55 5.62 -13.04
N ARG A 8 9.49 4.68 -13.25
CA ARG A 8 10.73 4.63 -12.45
C ARG A 8 11.62 5.84 -12.69
N GLN A 9 11.80 6.24 -13.95
CA GLN A 9 12.67 7.39 -14.31
C GLN A 9 12.12 8.69 -13.71
N GLU A 10 10.81 8.89 -13.74
CA GLU A 10 10.18 10.06 -13.14
C GLU A 10 10.30 10.05 -11.61
N LEU A 11 10.09 8.89 -10.97
CA LEU A 11 10.27 8.75 -9.53
C LEU A 11 11.72 9.01 -9.10
N ASP A 12 12.70 8.54 -9.88
CA ASP A 12 14.13 8.79 -9.64
C ASP A 12 14.47 10.28 -9.83
N ARG A 13 13.90 10.95 -10.84
CA ARG A 13 14.05 12.39 -11.05
C ARG A 13 13.52 13.18 -9.85
N LEU A 14 12.34 12.82 -9.35
CA LEU A 14 11.76 13.44 -8.15
C LEU A 14 12.60 13.15 -6.90
N GLY A 15 13.09 11.91 -6.73
CA GLY A 15 13.97 11.53 -5.63
C GLY A 15 15.26 12.34 -5.59
N GLN A 16 15.89 12.55 -6.74
CA GLN A 16 17.09 13.39 -6.86
C GLN A 16 16.81 14.86 -6.53
N ALA A 17 15.69 15.41 -7.04
CA ALA A 17 15.29 16.78 -6.72
C ALA A 17 14.99 16.97 -5.22
N LEU A 18 14.33 15.99 -4.60
CA LEU A 18 14.04 15.97 -3.17
C LEU A 18 15.32 15.91 -2.34
N ARG A 19 16.25 15.03 -2.71
CA ARG A 19 17.56 14.90 -2.04
C ARG A 19 18.34 16.20 -2.09
N ALA A 20 18.40 16.84 -3.26
CA ALA A 20 19.10 18.11 -3.44
C ALA A 20 18.51 19.20 -2.54
N GLN A 21 17.18 19.34 -2.52
CA GLN A 21 16.52 20.33 -1.67
C GLN A 21 16.74 20.06 -0.18
N LEU A 22 16.58 18.81 0.25
CA LEU A 22 16.75 18.43 1.65
C LEU A 22 18.19 18.66 2.13
N THR A 23 19.17 18.36 1.28
CA THR A 23 20.59 18.59 1.57
C THR A 23 20.87 20.08 1.81
N GLU A 24 20.36 20.97 0.94
CA GLU A 24 20.52 22.41 1.13
C GLU A 24 19.85 22.90 2.43
N LEU A 25 18.63 22.44 2.71
CA LEU A 25 17.92 22.82 3.94
C LEU A 25 18.69 22.41 5.19
N VAL A 26 19.10 21.14 5.27
CA VAL A 26 19.83 20.62 6.44
C VAL A 26 21.18 21.34 6.59
N ALA A 27 21.95 21.51 5.52
CA ALA A 27 23.24 22.20 5.55
C ALA A 27 23.14 23.67 6.01
N ARG A 28 21.99 24.32 5.78
CA ARG A 28 21.77 25.73 6.15
C ARG A 28 21.17 25.93 7.53
N LEU A 29 20.42 24.96 8.03
CA LEU A 29 19.65 25.07 9.27
C LEU A 29 20.26 24.27 10.43
N THR A 30 20.81 23.09 10.14
CA THR A 30 21.45 22.18 11.10
C THR A 30 22.65 21.49 10.45
N PRO A 31 23.75 22.23 10.21
CA PRO A 31 24.88 21.76 9.41
C PRO A 31 25.49 20.45 9.93
N GLU A 32 25.49 20.25 11.24
CA GLU A 32 25.99 19.04 11.91
C GLU A 32 25.21 17.77 11.55
N ALA A 33 23.95 17.92 11.11
CA ALA A 33 23.10 16.81 10.71
C ALA A 33 23.18 16.51 9.20
N ALA A 34 23.96 17.28 8.43
CA ALA A 34 24.08 17.09 6.98
C ALA A 34 24.73 15.76 6.63
N ASP A 35 25.72 15.33 7.42
CA ASP A 35 26.42 14.06 7.25
C ASP A 35 25.52 12.84 7.58
N ASP A 36 24.51 13.04 8.41
CA ASP A 36 23.53 12.02 8.80
C ASP A 36 22.36 11.87 7.80
N LEU A 37 22.32 12.70 6.75
CA LEU A 37 21.28 12.61 5.73
C LEU A 37 21.41 11.31 4.93
N PHE A 38 20.51 10.38 5.22
CA PHE A 38 20.37 9.14 4.48
C PHE A 38 19.06 9.10 3.71
N MET A 39 19.18 8.95 2.39
CA MET A 39 18.07 8.58 1.50
C MET A 39 18.49 7.33 0.73
N PRO A 40 17.70 6.23 0.80
CA PRO A 40 18.00 5.00 0.07
C PRO A 40 18.17 5.25 -1.44
N ALA A 41 19.04 4.46 -2.07
CA ALA A 41 19.26 4.52 -3.53
C ALA A 41 18.07 3.98 -4.35
N GLU A 42 17.20 3.20 -3.71
CA GLU A 42 15.99 2.64 -4.34
C GLU A 42 14.73 3.10 -3.59
N PRO A 43 13.62 3.34 -4.30
CA PRO A 43 12.36 3.69 -3.68
C PRO A 43 11.79 2.49 -2.95
N LYS A 44 11.06 2.73 -1.87
CA LYS A 44 10.42 1.69 -1.06
C LYS A 44 8.91 1.71 -1.27
N VAL A 45 8.28 0.54 -1.08
CA VAL A 45 6.83 0.43 -1.00
C VAL A 45 6.33 1.30 0.16
N ALA A 46 5.40 2.20 -0.15
CA ALA A 46 4.76 3.11 0.79
C ALA A 46 3.24 2.97 0.79
N ASP A 47 2.67 2.43 -0.28
CA ASP A 47 1.28 2.04 -0.36
C ASP A 47 1.23 0.58 -0.82
N TRP A 48 0.68 -0.29 0.02
CA TRP A 48 0.57 -1.73 -0.26
C TRP A 48 -0.71 -2.08 -1.03
N ARG A 49 -1.57 -1.10 -1.35
CA ARG A 49 -2.71 -1.31 -2.23
C ARG A 49 -2.22 -1.67 -3.62
N GLU A 50 -2.88 -2.61 -4.30
CA GLU A 50 -2.50 -2.99 -5.65
C GLU A 50 -2.97 -1.96 -6.70
N PRO A 51 -2.11 -1.56 -7.66
CA PRO A 51 -0.67 -1.85 -7.71
C PRO A 51 0.09 -1.05 -6.64
N GLU A 52 1.08 -1.70 -6.01
CA GLU A 52 1.87 -1.11 -4.94
C GLU A 52 2.45 0.25 -5.34
N GLY A 53 2.33 1.23 -4.45
CA GLY A 53 2.91 2.56 -4.60
C GLY A 53 4.30 2.64 -3.99
N TYR A 54 5.28 3.02 -4.80
CA TYR A 54 6.69 3.21 -4.40
C TYR A 54 7.01 4.68 -4.21
N ARG A 55 7.84 5.03 -3.22
CA ARG A 55 8.33 6.40 -3.02
C ARG A 55 9.76 6.44 -2.47
N TYR A 56 10.44 7.56 -2.69
CA TYR A 56 11.60 7.93 -1.89
C TYR A 56 11.16 8.67 -0.63
N SER A 57 11.85 8.39 0.48
CA SER A 57 11.67 9.13 1.72
C SER A 57 12.99 9.30 2.46
N ALA A 58 13.07 10.36 3.25
CA ALA A 58 14.19 10.62 4.14
C ALA A 58 13.70 11.24 5.44
N ILE A 59 14.38 10.91 6.53
CA ILE A 59 14.17 11.50 7.84
C ILE A 59 15.53 11.92 8.37
N VAL A 60 15.66 13.18 8.76
CA VAL A 60 16.90 13.74 9.33
C VAL A 60 16.58 14.42 10.63
N ARG A 61 17.45 14.22 11.63
CA ARG A 61 17.34 14.85 12.95
C ARG A 61 18.53 15.77 13.13
N GLY A 62 18.28 17.04 13.38
CA GLY A 62 19.31 18.03 13.68
C GLY A 62 19.06 18.74 15.00
N THR A 63 20.01 19.59 15.38
CA THR A 63 19.92 20.40 16.59
C THR A 63 19.94 21.87 16.22
N ARG A 64 18.87 22.61 16.52
CA ARG A 64 18.84 24.06 16.25
C ARG A 64 19.78 24.81 17.19
N SER A 65 20.49 25.79 16.63
CA SER A 65 21.22 26.81 17.39
C SER A 65 20.41 28.09 17.60
N ALA A 66 19.29 28.25 16.88
CA ALA A 66 18.42 29.42 16.94
C ALA A 66 17.09 29.09 17.65
N ASP A 67 16.33 30.13 17.99
CA ASP A 67 14.96 29.94 18.47
C ASP A 67 14.07 29.31 17.38
N PRO A 68 12.99 28.62 17.76
CA PRO A 68 12.13 27.93 16.81
C PRO A 68 11.57 28.80 15.68
N GLY A 69 11.17 30.05 15.99
CA GLY A 69 10.59 30.97 15.01
C GLY A 69 11.62 31.32 13.93
N SER A 70 12.83 31.70 14.35
CA SER A 70 13.93 31.99 13.42
C SER A 70 14.30 30.80 12.52
N VAL A 71 14.22 29.56 13.03
CA VAL A 71 14.45 28.36 12.21
C VAL A 71 13.37 28.21 11.14
N LEU A 72 12.11 28.40 11.51
CA LEU A 72 10.96 28.24 10.61
C LEU A 72 10.89 29.36 9.56
N ASP A 73 11.18 30.61 9.95
CA ASP A 73 11.26 31.74 9.02
C ASP A 73 12.34 31.50 7.96
N ARG A 74 13.54 31.13 8.41
CA ARG A 74 14.66 30.82 7.49
C ARG A 74 14.36 29.62 6.61
N ALA A 75 13.68 28.59 7.13
CA ALA A 75 13.26 27.45 6.34
C ALA A 75 12.22 27.85 5.28
N SER A 76 11.26 28.71 5.64
CA SER A 76 10.25 29.25 4.74
C SER A 76 10.88 30.03 3.59
N ASP A 77 11.86 30.89 3.89
CA ASP A 77 12.60 31.65 2.89
C ASP A 77 13.36 30.74 1.92
N LEU A 78 14.06 29.72 2.44
CA LEU A 78 14.81 28.76 1.62
C LEU A 78 13.88 27.94 0.70
N LEU A 79 12.74 27.49 1.21
CA LEU A 79 11.74 26.76 0.43
C LEU A 79 11.11 27.66 -0.64
N THR A 80 10.71 28.87 -0.28
CA THR A 80 10.10 29.85 -1.19
C THR A 80 11.06 30.26 -2.30
N ALA A 81 12.34 30.49 -1.97
CA ALA A 81 13.38 30.80 -2.95
C ALA A 81 13.61 29.66 -3.96
N ALA A 82 13.37 28.42 -3.53
CA ALA A 82 13.42 27.23 -4.39
C ALA A 82 12.07 26.91 -5.06
N ALA A 83 11.12 27.86 -5.06
CA ALA A 83 9.79 27.74 -5.65
C ALA A 83 8.93 26.59 -5.07
N TRP A 84 9.14 26.24 -3.80
CA TRP A 84 8.20 25.38 -3.07
C TRP A 84 7.04 26.22 -2.55
N ARG A 85 5.84 25.65 -2.58
CA ARG A 85 4.70 26.23 -1.87
C ARG A 85 4.83 25.91 -0.39
N VAL A 86 4.81 26.94 0.44
CA VAL A 86 4.96 26.81 1.90
C VAL A 86 3.61 26.98 2.60
N SER A 87 3.34 26.18 3.61
CA SER A 87 2.20 26.28 4.52
C SER A 87 2.64 26.12 5.98
N GLY A 88 1.95 26.82 6.89
CA GLY A 88 2.32 26.91 8.30
C GLY A 88 3.16 28.16 8.64
N PRO A 89 3.75 28.22 9.85
CA PRO A 89 3.80 27.14 10.84
C PRO A 89 2.46 26.87 11.53
N GLU A 90 2.14 25.60 11.73
CA GLU A 90 0.97 25.13 12.51
C GLU A 90 1.44 24.36 13.74
N ASP A 91 0.69 24.42 14.85
CA ASP A 91 0.93 23.57 16.02
C ASP A 91 0.42 22.14 15.73
N SER A 92 1.31 21.15 15.84
CA SER A 92 1.02 19.76 15.50
C SER A 92 0.43 18.97 16.67
N ASP A 93 -0.69 18.28 16.40
CA ASP A 93 -1.31 17.16 17.13
C ASP A 93 -1.26 17.19 18.67
N GLY A 94 -1.19 18.39 19.28
CA GLY A 94 -1.14 18.57 20.73
C GLY A 94 0.18 18.16 21.40
N ARG A 95 1.29 18.05 20.65
CA ARG A 95 2.63 17.72 21.20
C ARG A 95 3.61 18.90 21.24
N GLY A 96 3.13 20.12 20.98
CA GLY A 96 3.91 21.36 21.10
C GLY A 96 5.01 21.52 20.04
N ALA A 97 4.89 20.81 18.92
CA ALA A 97 5.80 20.94 17.79
C ALA A 97 5.17 21.88 16.75
N MET A 98 5.90 22.90 16.34
CA MET A 98 5.52 23.74 15.21
C MET A 98 6.00 23.08 13.91
N VAL A 99 5.12 23.01 12.92
CA VAL A 99 5.38 22.33 11.65
C VAL A 99 5.25 23.30 10.49
N LEU A 100 6.31 23.40 9.71
CA LEU A 100 6.32 24.06 8.40
C LEU A 100 6.34 22.99 7.32
N THR A 101 5.46 23.13 6.33
CA THR A 101 5.36 22.18 5.21
C THR A 101 5.67 22.89 3.90
N GLY A 102 6.64 22.36 3.16
CA GLY A 102 6.91 22.70 1.77
C GLY A 102 6.33 21.64 0.83
N SER A 103 5.69 22.06 -0.25
CA SER A 103 5.21 21.17 -1.32
C SER A 103 5.64 21.64 -2.72
N ARG A 104 6.05 20.70 -3.59
CA ARG A 104 6.39 20.96 -5.00
C ARG A 104 6.30 19.68 -5.81
N ASP A 105 5.59 19.69 -6.95
CA ASP A 105 5.44 18.53 -7.85
C ASP A 105 5.00 17.24 -7.13
N GLY A 106 4.13 17.37 -6.12
CA GLY A 106 3.67 16.24 -5.28
C GLY A 106 4.69 15.77 -4.24
N MET A 107 5.92 16.29 -4.24
CA MET A 107 6.89 16.09 -3.17
C MET A 107 6.53 16.95 -1.96
N THR A 108 6.84 16.45 -0.78
CA THR A 108 6.58 17.11 0.49
C THR A 108 7.83 17.10 1.36
N ILE A 109 8.12 18.23 2.00
CA ILE A 109 9.10 18.37 3.07
C ILE A 109 8.38 18.97 4.28
N GLU A 110 8.40 18.27 5.41
CA GLU A 110 7.95 18.77 6.69
C GLU A 110 9.16 19.07 7.59
N ILE A 111 9.13 20.22 8.23
CA ILE A 111 10.14 20.66 9.19
C ILE A 111 9.42 20.88 10.51
N ARG A 112 9.75 20.04 11.50
CA ARG A 112 9.16 20.10 12.84
C ARG A 112 10.18 20.63 13.82
N VAL A 113 9.77 21.63 14.58
CA VAL A 113 10.59 22.26 15.62
C VAL A 113 9.81 22.30 16.92
N TRP A 114 10.44 21.88 18.00
CA TRP A 114 9.85 21.91 19.34
C TRP A 114 10.25 23.19 20.08
N ALA A 115 9.31 23.78 20.80
CA ALA A 115 9.58 24.99 21.59
C ALA A 115 10.51 24.72 22.77
N ASP A 116 10.31 23.59 23.44
CA ASP A 116 10.98 23.15 24.67
C ASP A 116 12.20 22.25 24.46
N ALA A 117 12.42 21.78 23.23
CA ALA A 117 13.58 20.96 22.87
C ALA A 117 14.39 21.57 21.72
N PRO A 118 15.71 21.36 21.68
CA PRO A 118 16.57 21.88 20.61
C PRO A 118 16.49 21.03 19.33
N GLY A 119 15.64 20.01 19.26
CA GLY A 119 15.52 19.15 18.10
C GLY A 119 14.83 19.83 16.91
N VAL A 120 15.32 19.52 15.71
CA VAL A 120 14.63 19.77 14.45
C VAL A 120 14.49 18.44 13.72
N LEU A 121 13.29 18.13 13.25
CA LEU A 121 13.01 16.93 12.46
C LEU A 121 12.63 17.34 11.04
N TYR A 122 13.38 16.84 10.08
CA TYR A 122 13.05 16.92 8.66
C TYR A 122 12.44 15.59 8.23
N SER A 123 11.26 15.63 7.63
CA SER A 123 10.62 14.48 7.00
C SER A 123 10.30 14.81 5.56
N ALA A 124 10.81 14.05 4.62
CA ALA A 124 10.67 14.35 3.19
C ALA A 124 10.23 13.11 2.43
N HIS A 125 9.34 13.28 1.44
CA HIS A 125 8.94 12.19 0.56
C HIS A 125 8.51 12.66 -0.84
N THR A 126 8.69 11.80 -1.82
CA THR A 126 8.06 11.91 -3.15
C THR A 126 6.62 11.39 -3.09
N PRO A 127 5.77 11.67 -4.10
CA PRO A 127 4.48 10.98 -4.21
C PRO A 127 4.70 9.46 -4.32
N ALA A 128 3.71 8.68 -3.89
CA ALA A 128 3.69 7.24 -4.12
C ALA A 128 3.24 6.98 -5.57
N VAL A 129 4.05 6.22 -6.31
CA VAL A 129 3.82 5.94 -7.74
C VAL A 129 3.84 4.43 -7.96
N ALA A 130 2.86 3.93 -8.70
CA ALA A 130 2.88 2.55 -9.17
C ALA A 130 4.01 2.37 -10.19
N LEU A 131 4.96 1.47 -9.92
CA LEU A 131 6.05 1.16 -10.84
C LEU A 131 5.71 0.02 -11.80
N TYR A 132 4.71 -0.78 -11.44
CA TYR A 132 4.37 -2.01 -12.13
C TYR A 132 2.88 -2.07 -12.41
N THR A 133 2.51 -2.62 -13.57
CA THR A 133 1.12 -2.96 -13.85
C THR A 133 0.69 -4.11 -12.94
N PRO A 134 -0.51 -4.06 -12.34
CA PRO A 134 -1.05 -5.20 -11.60
C PRO A 134 -1.03 -6.44 -12.48
N GLU A 135 -0.46 -7.54 -11.99
CA GLU A 135 -0.69 -8.82 -12.64
C GLU A 135 -2.07 -9.32 -12.21
N PRO A 136 -2.89 -9.83 -13.15
CA PRO A 136 -4.07 -10.59 -12.75
C PRO A 136 -3.61 -11.69 -11.79
N PRO A 137 -4.28 -11.87 -10.63
CA PRO A 137 -3.93 -12.94 -9.73
C PRO A 137 -3.99 -14.27 -10.49
N GLU A 138 -2.90 -15.04 -10.44
CA GLU A 138 -2.86 -16.36 -11.05
C GLU A 138 -3.93 -17.22 -10.37
N ALA A 139 -4.81 -17.83 -11.19
CA ALA A 139 -5.84 -18.70 -10.66
C ALA A 139 -5.15 -19.91 -9.99
N PRO A 140 -5.45 -20.19 -8.71
CA PRO A 140 -4.82 -21.31 -8.03
C PRO A 140 -5.20 -22.63 -8.70
N GLU A 141 -4.31 -23.63 -8.62
CA GLU A 141 -4.66 -24.97 -9.06
C GLU A 141 -5.86 -25.51 -8.25
N PRO A 142 -6.77 -26.28 -8.88
CA PRO A 142 -7.88 -26.87 -8.16
C PRO A 142 -7.40 -27.82 -7.06
N VAL A 143 -7.99 -27.70 -5.87
CA VAL A 143 -7.78 -28.66 -4.77
C VAL A 143 -8.28 -30.06 -5.17
N ARG A 144 -9.34 -30.10 -5.99
CA ARG A 144 -9.91 -31.32 -6.57
C ARG A 144 -10.18 -31.12 -8.05
N THR A 145 -10.05 -32.21 -8.77
CA THR A 145 -10.36 -32.38 -10.19
C THR A 145 -11.29 -33.59 -10.32
N PRO A 146 -12.00 -33.77 -11.45
CA PRO A 146 -12.85 -34.95 -11.63
C PRO A 146 -12.13 -36.29 -11.34
N ASP A 147 -10.84 -36.36 -11.65
CA ASP A 147 -10.01 -37.56 -11.46
C ASP A 147 -9.53 -37.76 -10.01
N THR A 148 -9.60 -36.73 -9.17
CA THR A 148 -9.06 -36.74 -7.79
C THR A 148 -10.13 -36.64 -6.71
N VAL A 149 -11.41 -36.59 -7.10
CA VAL A 149 -12.53 -36.63 -6.15
C VAL A 149 -12.49 -37.92 -5.35
N THR A 150 -12.70 -37.79 -4.03
CA THR A 150 -12.76 -38.95 -3.14
C THR A 150 -14.03 -39.77 -3.42
N PRO A 151 -13.97 -41.12 -3.49
CA PRO A 151 -15.19 -41.93 -3.63
C PRO A 151 -16.23 -41.58 -2.56
N GLY A 152 -17.50 -41.45 -2.99
CA GLY A 152 -18.59 -40.97 -2.13
C GLY A 152 -18.74 -39.44 -2.06
N TYR A 153 -17.89 -38.69 -2.75
CA TYR A 153 -17.97 -37.23 -2.89
C TYR A 153 -18.24 -36.85 -4.35
N VAL A 154 -18.65 -35.60 -4.56
CA VAL A 154 -18.71 -34.92 -5.86
C VAL A 154 -17.92 -33.60 -5.79
N LEU A 155 -17.49 -33.07 -6.93
CA LEU A 155 -16.91 -31.71 -6.98
C LEU A 155 -17.92 -30.71 -6.43
N CYS A 156 -17.45 -29.68 -5.74
CA CYS A 156 -18.34 -28.65 -5.23
C CYS A 156 -18.96 -27.85 -6.38
N TYR A 157 -20.30 -27.86 -6.50
CA TYR A 157 -21.05 -27.14 -7.54
C TYR A 157 -20.74 -25.63 -7.64
N GLU A 158 -20.24 -25.01 -6.56
CA GLU A 158 -19.99 -23.56 -6.50
C GLU A 158 -18.59 -23.19 -7.01
N CYS A 159 -17.59 -24.04 -6.74
CA CYS A 159 -16.19 -23.71 -7.04
C CYS A 159 -15.52 -24.71 -7.99
N ASP A 160 -16.23 -25.74 -8.43
CA ASP A 160 -15.78 -26.76 -9.37
C ASP A 160 -14.39 -27.34 -9.00
N GLY A 161 -14.22 -27.69 -7.73
CA GLY A 161 -12.94 -28.25 -7.26
C GLY A 161 -11.88 -27.24 -6.86
N LEU A 162 -12.06 -25.95 -7.16
CA LEU A 162 -11.07 -24.91 -6.84
C LEU A 162 -10.81 -24.82 -5.33
N GLY A 163 -11.87 -24.79 -4.52
CA GLY A 163 -11.79 -24.60 -3.06
C GLY A 163 -11.64 -23.13 -2.63
N TRP A 164 -11.22 -22.23 -3.51
CA TRP A 164 -11.16 -20.79 -3.26
C TRP A 164 -12.51 -20.13 -3.52
N CYS A 165 -12.76 -18.97 -2.91
CA CYS A 165 -14.00 -18.22 -3.16
C CYS A 165 -14.01 -17.71 -4.61
N PRO A 166 -14.99 -18.14 -5.45
CA PRO A 166 -15.01 -17.77 -6.88
C PRO A 166 -15.22 -16.27 -7.08
N THR A 167 -15.96 -15.61 -6.17
CA THR A 167 -16.30 -14.19 -6.25
C THR A 167 -15.11 -13.25 -6.12
N CYS A 168 -14.13 -13.61 -5.28
CA CYS A 168 -12.93 -12.79 -5.07
C CYS A 168 -11.65 -13.47 -5.55
N GLY A 169 -11.74 -14.60 -6.25
CA GLY A 169 -10.57 -15.43 -6.58
C GLY A 169 -9.75 -15.84 -5.34
N GLY A 170 -10.42 -15.88 -4.17
CA GLY A 170 -9.82 -16.04 -2.84
C GLY A 170 -8.78 -14.99 -2.40
N GLN A 171 -8.90 -13.77 -2.91
CA GLN A 171 -8.25 -12.59 -2.32
C GLN A 171 -8.86 -12.22 -0.96
N GLY A 172 -10.16 -12.49 -0.77
CA GLY A 172 -10.90 -12.11 0.45
C GLY A 172 -11.48 -10.69 0.41
N TRP A 173 -11.20 -9.95 -0.65
CA TRP A 173 -11.58 -8.56 -0.87
C TRP A 173 -12.09 -8.37 -2.30
N ILE A 174 -12.88 -7.33 -2.52
CA ILE A 174 -13.27 -6.86 -3.85
C ILE A 174 -12.90 -5.38 -3.91
N THR A 175 -12.24 -4.99 -4.99
CA THR A 175 -11.90 -3.58 -5.26
C THR A 175 -13.08 -2.92 -5.95
N GLY A 176 -13.64 -1.88 -5.33
CA GLY A 176 -14.72 -1.07 -5.91
C GLY A 176 -14.21 -0.15 -7.02
N ALA A 177 -15.14 0.50 -7.73
CA ALA A 177 -14.82 1.39 -8.85
C ALA A 177 -13.88 2.56 -8.47
N ASP A 178 -13.95 3.01 -7.22
CA ASP A 178 -13.13 4.10 -6.68
C ASP A 178 -11.76 3.62 -6.13
N GLY A 179 -11.46 2.33 -6.25
CA GLY A 179 -10.23 1.72 -5.73
C GLY A 179 -10.31 1.29 -4.26
N ASP A 180 -11.46 1.49 -3.61
CA ASP A 180 -11.67 1.05 -2.22
C ASP A 180 -11.79 -0.48 -2.12
N GLN A 181 -11.00 -1.07 -1.22
CA GLN A 181 -11.08 -2.50 -0.93
C GLN A 181 -12.17 -2.75 0.12
N GLN A 182 -13.18 -3.53 -0.26
CA GLN A 182 -14.22 -4.00 0.65
C GLN A 182 -14.05 -5.49 0.92
N PRO A 183 -14.44 -5.99 2.12
CA PRO A 183 -14.51 -7.42 2.37
C PRO A 183 -15.36 -8.10 1.29
N CYS A 184 -14.92 -9.24 0.78
CA CYS A 184 -15.74 -10.03 -0.14
C CYS A 184 -17.05 -10.40 0.58
N PRO A 185 -18.24 -10.08 0.01
CA PRO A 185 -19.51 -10.35 0.66
C PRO A 185 -19.82 -11.84 0.77
N GLU A 186 -19.27 -12.67 -0.12
CA GLU A 186 -19.50 -14.11 -0.15
C GLU A 186 -18.66 -14.86 0.89
N CYS A 187 -17.34 -14.63 0.91
CA CYS A 187 -16.46 -15.34 1.83
C CYS A 187 -16.13 -14.58 3.12
N LEU A 188 -16.50 -13.30 3.25
CA LEU A 188 -16.22 -12.48 4.44
C LEU A 188 -14.75 -12.56 4.90
N ARG A 189 -13.82 -12.40 3.96
CA ARG A 189 -12.36 -12.51 4.15
C ARG A 189 -11.83 -13.91 4.46
N GLN A 190 -12.68 -14.95 4.44
CA GLN A 190 -12.23 -16.34 4.66
C GLN A 190 -11.43 -16.90 3.47
N ARG A 191 -11.52 -16.28 2.29
CA ARG A 191 -10.77 -16.62 1.05
C ARG A 191 -11.10 -17.98 0.43
N VAL A 192 -11.72 -18.88 1.18
CA VAL A 192 -12.20 -20.19 0.72
C VAL A 192 -13.65 -20.13 0.25
N CYS A 193 -14.05 -21.07 -0.60
CA CYS A 193 -15.44 -21.25 -1.02
C CYS A 193 -16.31 -21.49 0.23
N PRO A 194 -17.38 -20.70 0.46
CA PRO A 194 -18.22 -20.84 1.65
C PRO A 194 -18.99 -22.18 1.68
N ILE A 195 -19.19 -22.81 0.52
CA ILE A 195 -19.93 -24.07 0.38
C ILE A 195 -19.07 -25.27 0.79
N CYS A 196 -17.90 -25.47 0.17
CA CYS A 196 -17.01 -26.59 0.50
C CYS A 196 -15.96 -26.28 1.57
N ARG A 197 -15.87 -25.01 2.02
CA ARG A 197 -14.88 -24.51 3.00
C ARG A 197 -13.43 -24.85 2.64
N GLY A 198 -13.11 -24.82 1.35
CA GLY A 198 -11.76 -25.12 0.85
C GLY A 198 -11.52 -26.57 0.43
N ALA A 199 -12.47 -27.49 0.65
CA ALA A 199 -12.27 -28.90 0.34
C ALA A 199 -12.28 -29.21 -1.17
N GLY A 200 -12.90 -28.35 -1.99
CA GLY A 200 -13.12 -28.60 -3.43
C GLY A 200 -14.16 -29.68 -3.74
N GLN A 201 -14.67 -30.39 -2.73
CA GLN A 201 -15.62 -31.49 -2.88
C GLN A 201 -16.68 -31.47 -1.77
N LEU A 202 -17.81 -32.15 -2.00
CA LEU A 202 -18.93 -32.29 -1.07
C LEU A 202 -19.32 -33.76 -0.93
N TYR A 203 -19.67 -34.18 0.30
CA TYR A 203 -20.06 -35.56 0.56
C TYR A 203 -21.50 -35.80 0.07
N ILE A 204 -21.72 -36.82 -0.76
CA ILE A 204 -23.00 -37.04 -1.45
C ILE A 204 -24.16 -37.21 -0.46
N THR A 205 -23.91 -37.84 0.69
CA THR A 205 -24.93 -38.09 1.72
C THR A 205 -25.35 -36.84 2.49
N ASP A 206 -24.47 -35.82 2.53
CA ASP A 206 -24.76 -34.56 3.24
C ASP A 206 -25.50 -33.55 2.35
N LEU A 207 -25.60 -33.82 1.05
CA LEU A 207 -26.28 -32.93 0.09
C LEU A 207 -27.80 -32.97 0.28
N ARG A 208 -28.40 -31.78 0.34
CA ARG A 208 -29.86 -31.63 0.32
C ARG A 208 -30.42 -32.01 -1.06
N PRO A 209 -31.70 -32.38 -1.17
CA PRO A 209 -32.31 -32.75 -2.45
C PRO A 209 -32.13 -31.70 -3.54
N GLU A 210 -32.28 -30.41 -3.21
CA GLU A 210 -32.07 -29.31 -4.15
C GLU A 210 -30.61 -29.19 -4.63
N GLU A 211 -29.64 -29.52 -3.78
CA GLU A 211 -28.21 -29.49 -4.13
C GLU A 211 -27.81 -30.72 -4.94
N ARG A 212 -28.36 -31.90 -4.60
CA ARG A 212 -28.21 -33.12 -5.40
C ARG A 212 -28.74 -32.93 -6.81
N ALA A 213 -29.82 -32.16 -6.96
CA ALA A 213 -30.35 -31.83 -8.27
C ALA A 213 -29.36 -31.03 -9.13
N LEU A 214 -28.29 -30.43 -8.61
CA LEU A 214 -27.28 -29.75 -9.44
C LEU A 214 -26.32 -30.73 -10.16
N TYR A 215 -26.29 -32.00 -9.75
CA TYR A 215 -25.39 -33.02 -10.29
C TYR A 215 -26.17 -34.00 -11.17
N ALA A 216 -25.82 -34.10 -12.45
CA ALA A 216 -26.53 -34.97 -13.38
C ALA A 216 -26.34 -36.45 -13.01
N GLU A 217 -25.11 -36.81 -12.66
CA GLU A 217 -24.67 -38.14 -12.26
C GLU A 217 -25.38 -38.70 -11.02
N LEU A 218 -25.91 -37.83 -10.15
CA LEU A 218 -26.62 -38.22 -8.92
C LEU A 218 -28.14 -38.33 -9.12
N ARG A 219 -28.67 -37.91 -10.27
CA ARG A 219 -30.11 -37.98 -10.58
C ARG A 219 -30.53 -39.38 -11.06
N ASP A 220 -29.57 -40.16 -11.56
CA ASP A 220 -29.82 -41.46 -12.18
C ASP A 220 -29.61 -42.66 -11.23
N GLU A 221 -29.21 -42.43 -9.98
CA GLU A 221 -29.09 -43.49 -8.98
C GLU A 221 -30.46 -43.77 -8.31
N PRO A 222 -30.99 -45.01 -8.37
CA PRO A 222 -32.22 -45.36 -7.67
C PRO A 222 -31.99 -45.28 -6.15
N GLN A 223 -32.90 -44.59 -5.45
CA GLN A 223 -32.94 -44.48 -3.99
C GLN A 223 -33.16 -45.82 -3.29
#